data_AF-A0A6L6H4A9-F1
#
_entry.id   AF-A0A6L6H4A9-F1
#
_cell.length_a   1.000
_cell.length_b   1.000
_cell.length_c   1.000
_cell.angle_alpha   90.00
_cell.angle_beta   90.00
_cell.angle_gamma   90.00
#
_symmetry.space_group_name_H-M   'P 1'
#
loop_
_entity.id
_entity.type
_entity.pdbx_description
1 polymer ?
#
loop_
_entity_poly.entity_id
_entity_poly.type
_entity_poly.pdbx_seq_one_letter_code
_entity_poly.pdbx_strand_id
1 'polypeptide(L)'
;MKISVALMWITGLAEAFLAIPVIGGSVVLSTGYSVLGVMFVLHAITLFFAFREYSPKSGSILGLVTSALAWIPLLGWAMHLVTAAVLIITAAMADRHGRV
;
A
#
# COMPACT_ATOMS: atom_id res chain seq x y z
N MET A 1 17.64 6.24 4.53
CA MET A 1 16.64 5.33 3.91
C MET A 1 16.36 5.78 2.49
N LYS A 2 16.20 4.84 1.56
CA LYS A 2 15.79 5.11 0.18
C LYS A 2 14.38 5.74 0.14
N ILE A 3 14.07 6.58 -0.86
CA ILE A 3 12.76 7.25 -0.96
C ILE A 3 11.65 6.20 -1.13
N SER A 4 11.88 5.17 -1.94
CA SER A 4 10.94 4.06 -2.12
C SER A 4 10.59 3.35 -0.81
N VAL A 5 11.54 3.17 0.10
CA VAL A 5 11.30 2.50 1.39
C VAL A 5 10.47 3.39 2.32
N ALA A 6 10.74 4.70 2.35
CA ALA A 6 9.91 5.64 3.09
C ALA A 6 8.47 5.66 2.54
N LEU A 7 8.31 5.67 1.22
CA LEU A 7 7.01 5.60 0.57
C LEU A 7 6.28 4.27 0.81
N MET A 8 7.00 3.14 0.88
CA MET A 8 6.42 1.85 1.27
C MET A 8 5.92 1.84 2.71
N TRP A 9 6.61 2.52 3.63
CA TRP A 9 6.11 2.69 5.00
C TRP A 9 4.84 3.53 5.05
N ILE A 10 4.82 4.65 4.32
CA ILE A 10 3.65 5.55 4.26
C ILE A 10 2.45 4.82 3.65
N THR A 11 2.64 4.20 2.48
CA THR A 11 1.56 3.45 1.82
C THR A 11 1.16 2.21 2.60
N GLY A 12 2.09 1.48 3.21
CA GLY A 12 1.81 0.32 4.06
C GLY A 12 0.98 0.69 5.31
N LEU A 13 1.26 1.82 5.95
CA LEU A 13 0.46 2.31 7.07
C LEU A 13 -0.93 2.78 6.64
N ALA A 14 -1.03 3.44 5.49
CA ALA A 14 -2.33 3.84 4.92
C ALA A 14 -3.19 2.62 4.56
N GLU A 15 -2.59 1.58 3.95
CA GLU A 15 -3.24 0.30 3.71
C GLU A 15 -3.68 -0.37 5.02
N ALA A 16 -2.83 -0.34 6.07
CA ALA A 16 -3.17 -0.90 7.37
C ALA A 16 -4.37 -0.18 8.01
N PHE A 17 -4.46 1.14 7.83
CA PHE A 17 -5.61 1.93 8.28
C PHE A 17 -6.90 1.54 7.52
N LEU A 18 -6.82 1.37 6.20
CA LEU A 18 -7.95 0.88 5.38
C LEU A 18 -8.28 -0.61 5.64
N ALA A 19 -7.35 -1.37 6.21
CA ALA A 19 -7.55 -2.75 6.62
C ALA A 19 -8.24 -2.89 7.99
N ILE A 20 -8.47 -1.80 8.73
CA ILE A 20 -9.22 -1.86 10.00
C ILE A 20 -10.69 -2.19 9.67
N PRO A 21 -11.25 -3.30 10.20
CA PRO A 21 -12.64 -3.67 9.96
C PRO A 21 -13.60 -2.53 10.30
N VAL A 22 -14.67 -2.39 9.53
CA VAL A 22 -15.69 -1.32 9.65
C VAL A 22 -15.14 0.08 9.34
N ILE A 23 -14.03 0.51 9.95
CA ILE A 23 -13.42 1.82 9.73
C ILE A 23 -12.98 1.98 8.28
N GLY A 24 -12.19 1.05 7.75
CA GLY A 24 -11.71 1.13 6.37
C GLY A 24 -12.83 1.15 5.34
N GLY A 25 -13.82 0.27 5.50
CA GLY A 25 -15.02 0.26 4.66
C GLY A 25 -15.83 1.56 4.75
N SER A 26 -15.99 2.11 5.96
CA SER A 26 -16.68 3.39 6.15
C SER A 26 -15.95 4.56 5.49
N VAL A 27 -14.62 4.56 5.50
CA VAL A 27 -13.79 5.58 4.84
C VAL A 27 -13.93 5.47 3.32
N VAL A 28 -13.84 4.26 2.77
CA VAL A 28 -14.01 4.04 1.32
C VAL A 28 -15.40 4.50 0.86
N LEU A 29 -16.46 4.16 1.60
CA LEU A 29 -17.82 4.55 1.26
C LEU A 29 -18.08 6.06 1.43
N SER A 30 -17.65 6.65 2.55
CA SER A 30 -17.85 8.09 2.84
C SER A 30 -17.07 9.01 1.91
N THR A 31 -15.96 8.54 1.36
CA THR A 31 -15.18 9.27 0.34
C THR A 31 -15.67 9.02 -1.09
N GLY A 32 -16.75 8.24 -1.27
CA GLY A 32 -17.26 7.89 -2.60
C GLY A 32 -16.22 7.14 -3.44
N TYR A 33 -15.44 6.25 -2.82
CA TYR A 33 -14.33 5.49 -3.42
C TYR A 33 -13.12 6.32 -3.88
N SER A 34 -13.14 7.65 -3.72
CA SER A 34 -12.00 8.50 -4.12
C SER A 34 -10.71 8.17 -3.38
N VAL A 35 -10.79 7.66 -2.13
CA VAL A 35 -9.63 7.19 -1.37
C VAL A 35 -8.88 6.06 -2.08
N LEU A 36 -9.57 5.18 -2.81
CA LEU A 36 -8.94 4.11 -3.60
C LEU A 36 -8.13 4.70 -4.76
N GLY A 37 -8.64 5.76 -5.40
CA GLY A 37 -7.92 6.49 -6.44
C GLY A 37 -6.65 7.17 -5.91
N VAL A 38 -6.73 7.79 -4.73
CA VAL A 38 -5.55 8.38 -4.06
C VAL A 38 -4.51 7.30 -3.75
N MET A 39 -4.94 6.17 -3.19
CA MET A 39 -4.04 5.04 -2.89
C MET A 39 -3.41 4.47 -4.16
N PHE A 40 -4.17 4.34 -5.26
CA PHE A 40 -3.65 3.91 -6.55
C PHE A 40 -2.50 4.82 -7.02
N VAL A 41 -2.66 6.14 -6.94
CA VAL A 41 -1.61 7.11 -7.32
C VAL A 41 -0.40 7.00 -6.40
N LEU A 42 -0.60 6.88 -5.08
CA LEU A 42 0.51 6.72 -4.13
C LEU A 42 1.31 5.45 -4.39
N HIS A 43 0.65 4.34 -4.72
CA HIS A 43 1.35 3.10 -5.11
C HIS A 43 2.08 3.26 -6.44
N ALA A 44 1.51 3.95 -7.42
CA ALA A 44 2.19 4.21 -8.69
C ALA A 44 3.47 5.04 -8.49
N ILE A 45 3.42 6.08 -7.65
CA ILE A 45 4.59 6.90 -7.28
C ILE A 45 5.63 6.05 -6.54
N THR A 46 5.19 5.26 -5.55
CA THR A 46 6.08 4.36 -4.79
C THR A 46 6.77 3.37 -5.72
N LEU A 47 6.02 2.78 -6.66
CA LEU A 47 6.53 1.84 -7.65
C LEU A 47 7.53 2.50 -8.60
N PHE A 48 7.26 3.73 -9.05
CA PHE A 48 8.19 4.51 -9.87
C PHE A 48 9.55 4.71 -9.18
N PHE A 49 9.55 5.13 -7.91
CA PHE A 49 10.78 5.25 -7.14
C PHE A 49 11.43 3.88 -6.88
N ALA A 50 10.64 2.84 -6.66
CA ALA A 50 11.18 1.49 -6.48
C ALA A 50 11.90 0.97 -7.73
N PHE A 51 11.43 1.33 -8.93
CA PHE A 51 12.17 1.06 -10.18
C PHE A 51 13.49 1.84 -10.25
N ARG A 52 13.47 3.15 -9.94
CA ARG A 52 14.67 3.99 -9.99
C ARG A 52 15.76 3.58 -8.99
N GLU A 53 15.37 3.11 -7.82
CA GLU A 53 16.28 2.77 -6.72
C GLU A 53 16.61 1.26 -6.64
N TYR A 54 16.17 0.48 -7.63
CA TYR A 54 16.29 -0.99 -7.67
C TYR A 54 15.79 -1.66 -6.39
N SER A 55 14.70 -1.14 -5.83
CA SER A 55 14.06 -1.64 -4.62
C SER A 55 13.01 -2.72 -4.94
N PRO A 56 12.54 -3.47 -3.92
CA PRO A 56 11.42 -4.39 -4.06
C PRO A 56 10.17 -3.68 -4.62
N LYS A 57 9.39 -4.37 -5.47
CA LYS A 57 8.24 -3.78 -6.18
C LYS A 57 6.91 -4.46 -5.86
N SER A 58 6.96 -5.67 -5.30
CA SER A 58 5.81 -6.54 -5.08
C SER A 58 4.71 -5.87 -4.26
N GLY A 59 5.05 -5.19 -3.17
CA GLY A 59 4.08 -4.51 -2.32
C GLY A 59 3.30 -3.41 -3.05
N SER A 60 3.99 -2.55 -3.80
CA SER A 60 3.33 -1.46 -4.54
C SER A 60 2.52 -1.97 -5.74
N ILE A 61 2.99 -3.02 -6.42
CA ILE A 61 2.20 -3.68 -7.48
C ILE A 61 0.92 -4.26 -6.89
N LEU A 62 1.02 -4.96 -5.76
CA LEU A 62 -0.15 -5.53 -5.09
C LEU A 62 -1.10 -4.42 -4.62
N GLY A 63 -0.60 -3.27 -4.15
CA GLY A 63 -1.41 -2.11 -3.80
C GLY A 63 -2.17 -1.46 -4.98
N LEU A 64 -1.58 -1.44 -6.18
CA LEU A 64 -2.29 -1.04 -7.40
C LEU A 64 -3.46 -2.00 -7.71
N VAL A 65 -3.22 -3.31 -7.60
CA VAL A 65 -4.23 -4.34 -7.82
C VAL A 65 -5.34 -4.24 -6.77
N THR A 66 -4.98 -4.06 -5.49
CA THR A 66 -5.91 -3.81 -4.39
C THR A 66 -6.79 -2.60 -4.68
N SER A 67 -6.21 -1.47 -5.07
CA SER A 67 -6.97 -0.25 -5.38
C SER A 67 -7.94 -0.43 -6.56
N ALA A 68 -7.62 -1.30 -7.53
CA ALA A 68 -8.50 -1.63 -8.66
C ALA A 68 -9.64 -2.61 -8.30
N LEU A 69 -9.48 -3.42 -7.25
CA LEU A 69 -10.43 -4.48 -6.85
C LEU A 69 -11.19 -4.18 -5.55
N ALA A 70 -10.75 -3.19 -4.76
CA ALA A 70 -11.28 -2.88 -3.43
C ALA A 70 -12.65 -2.17 -3.41
N TRP A 71 -13.30 -2.04 -4.56
CA TRP A 71 -14.70 -1.62 -4.67
C TRP A 71 -15.68 -2.73 -4.24
N ILE A 72 -15.23 -4.00 -4.21
CA ILE A 72 -16.01 -5.13 -3.70
C ILE A 72 -15.84 -5.21 -2.18
N PRO A 73 -16.90 -5.04 -1.37
CA PRO A 73 -16.81 -5.17 0.09
C PRO A 73 -16.28 -6.55 0.50
N LEU A 74 -15.65 -6.65 1.68
CA LEU A 74 -14.93 -7.83 2.19
C LEU A 74 -13.69 -8.24 1.37
N LEU A 75 -13.79 -8.36 0.04
CA LEU A 75 -12.63 -8.60 -0.82
C LEU A 75 -11.63 -7.44 -0.71
N GLY A 76 -12.10 -6.20 -0.85
CA GLY A 76 -11.27 -5.02 -0.70
C GLY A 76 -10.60 -4.94 0.67
N TRP A 77 -11.34 -5.26 1.73
CA TRP A 77 -10.79 -5.33 3.08
C TRP A 77 -9.66 -6.37 3.20
N ALA A 78 -9.89 -7.59 2.71
CA ALA A 78 -8.89 -8.66 2.75
C ALA A 78 -7.65 -8.28 1.92
N MET A 79 -7.86 -7.65 0.77
CA MET A 79 -6.76 -7.17 -0.07
C MET A 79 -5.97 -6.05 0.60
N HIS A 80 -6.61 -5.05 1.23
CA HIS A 80 -5.93 -4.01 2.01
C HIS A 80 -5.08 -4.62 3.13
N LEU A 81 -5.60 -5.62 3.85
CA LEU A 81 -4.86 -6.33 4.90
C LEU A 81 -3.60 -7.02 4.37
N VAL A 82 -3.73 -7.79 3.28
CA VAL A 82 -2.59 -8.48 2.65
C VAL A 82 -1.57 -7.47 2.10
N THR A 83 -2.05 -6.39 1.47
CA THR A 83 -1.20 -5.30 0.94
C THR A 83 -0.38 -4.63 2.04
N ALA A 84 -1.05 -4.27 3.14
CA ALA A 84 -0.41 -3.67 4.30
C ALA A 84 0.71 -4.55 4.85
N ALA A 85 0.41 -5.84 5.06
CA ALA A 85 1.39 -6.80 5.56
C ALA A 85 2.61 -6.92 4.61
N VAL A 86 2.38 -7.08 3.31
CA VAL A 86 3.45 -7.20 2.32
C VAL A 86 4.31 -5.94 2.29
N LEU A 87 3.72 -4.74 2.27
CA LEU A 87 4.46 -3.47 2.24
C LEU A 87 5.28 -3.24 3.50
N ILE A 88 4.70 -3.45 4.68
CA ILE A 88 5.37 -3.24 5.97
C ILE A 88 6.55 -4.21 6.11
N ILE A 89 6.35 -5.50 5.79
CA ILE A 89 7.43 -6.50 5.83
C ILE A 89 8.52 -6.14 4.82
N THR A 90 8.14 -5.77 3.60
CA THR A 90 9.09 -5.39 2.53
C THR A 90 9.91 -4.17 2.96
N ALA A 91 9.27 -3.15 3.53
CA ALA A 91 9.93 -1.94 4.00
C ALA A 91 10.87 -2.23 5.18
N ALA A 92 10.45 -3.07 6.13
CA ALA A 92 11.27 -3.49 7.27
C ALA A 92 12.49 -4.32 6.83
N MET A 93 12.34 -5.21 5.85
CA MET A 93 13.45 -6.00 5.29
C MET A 93 14.44 -5.13 4.51
N ALA A 94 13.93 -4.20 3.69
CA ALA A 94 14.75 -3.30 2.91
C ALA A 94 15.57 -2.33 3.79
N ASP A 95 15.01 -1.89 4.92
CA ASP A 95 15.70 -1.04 5.87
C ASP A 95 16.85 -1.77 6.61
N ARG A 96 16.71 -3.08 6.87
CA ARG A 96 17.79 -3.89 7.47
C ARG A 96 18.99 -4.07 6.53
N HIS A 97 18.76 -4.22 5.23
CA HIS A 97 19.85 -4.40 4.25
C HIS A 97 20.60 -3.11 3.92
N GLY A 98 20.03 -1.93 4.18
CA GLY A 98 20.69 -0.65 3.95
C GLY A 98 21.62 -0.19 5.08
N ARG A 99 21.75 -0.97 6.16
CA ARG A 99 22.56 -0.64 7.36
C ARG A 99 23.80 -1.55 7.52
N VAL A 100 24.09 -2.43 6.57
CA VAL A 100 25.32 -3.25 6.50
C VAL A 100 26.28 -2.67 5.49
#